data_AF-A0A961MLF7-F1
#
_entry.id   AF-A0A961MLF7-F1
#
_cell.length_a   1.000
_cell.length_b   1.000
_cell.length_c   1.000
_cell.angle_alpha   90.00
_cell.angle_beta   90.00
_cell.angle_gamma   90.00
#
_symmetry.space_group_name_H-M   'P 1'
#
loop_
_entity.id
_entity.type
_entity.pdbx_description
1 polymer ?
#
loop_
_entity_poly.entity_id
_entity_poly.type
_entity_poly.pdbx_seq_one_letter_code
_entity_poly.pdbx_strand_id
1 'polypeptide(L)'
;APTRILTRGGFGAGPAAEAVSRVPAGHPEGYLEAFANLYAEIADAVLAAKTGAPPPAAPFPTVEDGARGVRFMFAARASAKEGSRFVALDNP
;
A
#
# COMPACT_ATOMS: atom_id res chain seq x y z
N ALA A 1 21.81 18.19 -1.48
CA ALA A 1 22.52 16.92 -1.16
C ALA A 1 22.89 16.22 -2.47
N PRO A 2 23.96 15.39 -2.52
CA PRO A 2 24.35 14.68 -3.75
C PRO A 2 23.33 13.61 -4.15
N THR A 3 23.23 13.33 -5.45
CA THR A 3 22.39 12.26 -6.01
C THR A 3 22.79 10.90 -5.44
N ARG A 4 21.80 10.06 -5.13
CA ARG A 4 22.01 8.68 -4.67
C ARG A 4 21.17 7.72 -5.50
N ILE A 5 21.70 6.54 -5.76
CA ILE A 5 20.98 5.40 -6.35
C ILE A 5 20.77 4.40 -5.21
N LEU A 6 19.52 4.04 -4.95
CA LEU A 6 19.15 3.07 -3.93
C LEU A 6 18.64 1.80 -4.62
N THR A 7 19.07 0.65 -4.12
CA THR A 7 18.66 -0.67 -4.62
C THR A 7 17.82 -1.35 -3.56
N ARG A 8 16.73 -2.02 -3.96
CA ARG A 8 15.91 -2.85 -3.07
C ARG A 8 16.76 -3.92 -2.40
N GLY A 9 16.63 -4.07 -1.08
CA GLY A 9 17.45 -4.99 -0.28
C GLY A 9 18.95 -4.66 -0.26
N GLY A 10 19.33 -3.46 -0.71
CA GLY A 10 20.72 -3.01 -0.80
C GLY A 10 21.12 -2.05 0.33
N PHE A 11 22.40 -1.72 0.38
CA PHE A 11 22.94 -0.81 1.40
C PHE A 11 22.25 0.57 1.33
N GLY A 12 21.81 1.06 2.48
CA GLY A 12 21.08 2.32 2.59
C GLY A 12 19.57 2.19 2.40
N ALA A 13 19.03 0.97 2.26
CA ALA A 13 17.60 0.72 2.48
C ALA A 13 17.24 1.06 3.94
N GLY A 14 16.13 1.77 4.14
CA GLY A 14 15.62 2.06 5.47
C GLY A 14 14.83 0.87 6.04
N PRO A 15 14.50 0.89 7.35
CA PRO A 15 13.81 -0.22 8.01
C PRO A 15 12.51 -0.65 7.32
N ALA A 16 11.74 0.31 6.77
CA ALA A 16 10.50 0.00 6.05
C ALA A 16 10.74 -0.79 4.75
N ALA A 17 11.84 -0.52 4.02
CA ALA A 17 12.19 -1.25 2.81
C ALA A 17 12.76 -2.64 3.12
N GLU A 18 13.51 -2.75 4.22
CA GLU A 18 14.04 -4.03 4.71
C GLU A 18 12.91 -4.96 5.17
N ALA A 19 11.91 -4.44 5.88
CA ALA A 19 10.77 -5.21 6.38
C ALA A 19 9.96 -5.94 5.28
N VAL A 20 9.98 -5.42 4.06
CA VAL A 20 9.22 -5.96 2.92
C VAL A 20 10.09 -6.65 1.85
N SER A 21 11.41 -6.76 2.10
CA SER A 21 12.36 -7.43 1.21
C SER A 21 12.71 -8.81 1.76
N ARG A 22 12.64 -9.85 0.93
CA ARG A 22 12.89 -11.24 1.35
C ARG A 22 14.24 -11.77 0.90
N VAL A 23 14.73 -11.32 -0.25
CA VAL A 23 15.99 -11.81 -0.83
C VAL A 23 17.00 -10.67 -1.01
N PRO A 24 18.32 -10.99 -1.00
CA PRO A 24 19.36 -9.97 -1.15
C PRO A 24 19.25 -9.21 -2.47
N ALA A 25 19.80 -7.99 -2.48
CA ALA A 25 19.92 -7.18 -3.68
C ALA A 25 20.46 -8.00 -4.87
N GLY A 26 19.83 -7.82 -6.03
CA GLY A 26 20.15 -8.54 -7.27
C GLY A 26 19.28 -9.79 -7.52
N HIS A 27 18.61 -10.33 -6.51
CA HIS A 27 17.65 -11.43 -6.69
C HIS A 27 16.26 -10.86 -6.94
N PRO A 28 15.54 -11.25 -8.00
CA PRO A 28 14.27 -10.65 -8.34
C PRO A 28 13.19 -10.98 -7.30
N GLU A 29 12.44 -9.94 -6.94
CA GLU A 29 11.14 -10.01 -6.28
C GLU A 29 10.18 -9.20 -7.13
N GLY A 30 8.90 -9.50 -7.06
CA GLY A 30 7.88 -8.80 -7.82
C GLY A 30 6.49 -9.02 -7.27
N TYR A 31 5.57 -9.34 -8.18
CA TYR A 31 4.14 -9.38 -7.88
C TYR A 31 3.79 -10.36 -6.75
N LEU A 32 4.39 -11.55 -6.74
CA LEU A 32 4.10 -12.57 -5.73
C LEU A 32 4.59 -12.14 -4.35
N GLU A 33 5.80 -11.60 -4.24
CA GLU A 33 6.35 -11.12 -2.98
C GLU A 33 5.58 -9.89 -2.45
N ALA A 34 5.12 -9.02 -3.34
CA ALA A 34 4.25 -7.90 -2.97
C ALA A 34 2.92 -8.39 -2.36
N PHE A 35 2.28 -9.40 -2.96
CA PHE A 35 1.08 -10.01 -2.38
C PHE A 35 1.38 -10.76 -1.08
N ALA A 36 2.53 -11.43 -0.99
CA ALA A 36 2.95 -12.09 0.25
C ALA A 36 3.15 -11.09 1.40
N ASN A 37 3.68 -9.89 1.13
CA ASN A 37 3.76 -8.81 2.11
C ASN A 37 2.37 -8.41 2.58
N LEU A 38 1.46 -8.11 1.65
CA LEU A 38 0.09 -7.73 1.96
C LEU A 38 -0.61 -8.76 2.85
N TYR A 39 -0.52 -10.05 2.49
CA TYR A 39 -1.15 -11.12 3.27
C TYR A 39 -0.51 -11.33 4.64
N ALA A 40 0.80 -11.17 4.77
CA ALA A 40 1.48 -11.28 6.06
C ALA A 40 1.00 -10.21 7.03
N GLU A 41 0.94 -8.95 6.59
CA GLU A 41 0.52 -7.83 7.44
C GLU A 41 -0.96 -7.94 7.85
N ILE A 42 -1.82 -8.42 6.94
CA ILE A 42 -3.23 -8.71 7.26
C ILE A 42 -3.31 -9.84 8.29
N ALA A 43 -2.52 -10.91 8.13
CA ALA A 43 -2.51 -12.03 9.06
C ALA A 43 -2.08 -11.61 10.47
N ASP A 44 -1.06 -10.75 10.59
CA ASP A 44 -0.61 -10.19 11.86
C ASP A 44 -1.70 -9.36 12.54
N ALA A 45 -2.42 -8.52 11.80
CA ALA A 45 -3.54 -7.76 12.34
C ALA A 45 -4.71 -8.65 12.78
N VAL A 46 -5.04 -9.69 12.01
CA VAL A 46 -6.07 -10.67 12.39
C VAL A 46 -5.67 -11.41 13.67
N LEU A 47 -4.41 -11.79 13.80
CA LEU A 47 -3.91 -12.48 14.99
C LEU A 47 -3.95 -11.55 16.22
N ALA A 48 -3.50 -10.31 16.08
CA ALA A 48 -3.55 -9.32 17.16
C ALA A 48 -4.99 -9.09 17.65
N ALA A 49 -5.95 -8.96 16.73
CA ALA A 49 -7.37 -8.82 17.06
C ALA A 49 -7.91 -10.05 17.81
N LYS A 50 -7.50 -11.27 17.43
CA LYS A 50 -7.94 -12.52 18.09
C LYS A 50 -7.36 -12.68 19.50
N THR A 51 -6.14 -12.21 19.72
CA THR A 51 -5.43 -12.37 21.01
C THR A 51 -5.61 -11.17 21.95
N GLY A 52 -6.27 -10.11 21.49
CA GLY A 52 -6.39 -8.85 22.23
C GLY A 52 -5.08 -8.06 22.32
N ALA A 53 -4.09 -8.39 21.47
CA ALA A 53 -2.87 -7.60 21.36
C ALA A 53 -3.15 -6.26 20.64
N PRO A 54 -2.33 -5.22 20.87
CA PRO A 54 -2.41 -3.99 20.10
C PRO A 54 -2.29 -4.28 18.60
N PRO A 55 -3.13 -3.67 17.75
CA PRO A 55 -3.00 -3.84 16.31
C PRO A 55 -1.63 -3.32 15.85
N PRO A 56 -0.94 -4.02 14.94
CA PRO A 56 0.25 -3.46 14.31
C PRO A 56 -0.13 -2.17 13.58
N ALA A 57 0.83 -1.24 13.44
CA ALA A 57 0.62 -0.07 12.58
C ALA A 57 0.24 -0.59 11.19
N ALA A 58 -0.98 -0.28 10.71
CA ALA A 58 -1.54 -0.91 9.52
C ALA A 58 -0.71 -0.55 8.28
N PRO A 59 0.10 -1.48 7.73
CA PRO A 59 0.85 -1.25 6.51
C PRO A 59 0.06 -1.72 5.27
N PHE A 60 -1.15 -2.26 5.48
CA PHE A 60 -2.07 -2.75 4.46
C PHE A 60 -3.27 -1.81 4.24
N PRO A 61 -3.92 -1.86 3.05
CA PRO A 61 -5.11 -1.08 2.77
C PRO A 61 -6.29 -1.37 3.70
N THR A 62 -6.92 -0.33 4.22
CA THR A 62 -8.07 -0.43 5.12
C THR A 62 -9.41 -0.38 4.36
N VAL A 63 -10.52 -0.51 5.10
CA VAL A 63 -11.86 -0.34 4.55
C VAL A 63 -12.09 1.10 4.05
N GLU A 64 -11.51 2.09 4.72
CA GLU A 64 -11.55 3.50 4.31
C GLU A 64 -10.84 3.70 2.97
N ASP A 65 -9.71 3.02 2.74
CA ASP A 65 -8.99 3.06 1.47
C ASP A 65 -9.84 2.49 0.33
N GLY A 66 -10.52 1.37 0.58
CA GLY A 66 -11.51 0.79 -0.34
C GLY A 66 -12.65 1.75 -0.64
N ALA A 67 -13.21 2.40 0.39
CA ALA A 67 -14.27 3.39 0.23
C ALA A 67 -13.81 4.62 -0.58
N ARG A 68 -12.56 5.08 -0.41
CA ARG A 68 -11.98 6.13 -1.26
C ARG A 68 -11.87 5.70 -2.72
N GLY A 69 -11.48 4.45 -2.98
CA GLY A 69 -11.47 3.89 -4.34
C GLY A 69 -12.86 3.91 -5.01
N VAL A 70 -13.91 3.53 -4.26
CA VAL A 70 -15.29 3.59 -4.76
C VAL A 70 -15.71 5.02 -5.08
N ARG A 71 -15.45 5.98 -4.19
CA ARG A 71 -15.74 7.40 -4.43
C ARG A 71 -15.02 7.93 -5.68
N PHE A 72 -13.75 7.57 -5.84
CA PHE A 72 -12.97 7.94 -7.02
C PHE A 72 -13.61 7.43 -8.31
N MET A 73 -14.11 6.19 -8.34
CA MET A 73 -14.82 5.65 -9.52
C MET A 73 -16.07 6.47 -9.88
N PHE A 74 -16.85 6.88 -8.89
CA PHE A 74 -18.03 7.72 -9.11
C PHE A 74 -17.66 9.12 -9.61
N ALA A 75 -16.64 9.73 -9.02
CA ALA A 75 -16.11 11.02 -9.44
C ALA A 75 -15.59 10.97 -10.88
N ALA A 76 -14.81 9.95 -11.25
CA ALA A 76 -14.32 9.77 -12.62
C ALA A 76 -15.48 9.65 -13.63
N ARG A 77 -16.54 8.91 -13.27
CA ARG A 77 -17.76 8.81 -14.09
C ARG A 77 -18.50 10.14 -14.20
N ALA A 78 -18.61 10.93 -13.13
CA ALA A 78 -19.24 12.24 -13.16
C ALA A 78 -18.45 13.21 -14.06
N SER A 79 -17.13 13.27 -13.89
CA SER A 79 -16.24 14.05 -14.76
C SER A 79 -16.43 13.70 -16.24
N ALA A 80 -16.45 12.40 -16.58
CA ALA A 80 -16.65 11.95 -17.96
C ALA A 80 -17.99 12.41 -18.56
N LYS A 81 -19.07 12.45 -17.75
CA LYS A 81 -20.38 12.96 -18.20
C LYS A 81 -20.40 14.48 -18.41
N GLU A 82 -19.48 15.19 -17.80
CA GLU A 82 -19.45 16.66 -17.76
C GLU A 82 -18.29 17.23 -18.57
N GLY A 83 -17.85 16.51 -19.61
CA GLY A 83 -16.80 16.96 -20.52
C GLY A 83 -15.41 16.94 -19.90
N SER A 84 -15.13 15.99 -19.01
CA SER A 84 -13.83 15.77 -18.36
C SER A 84 -13.36 16.93 -17.48
N ARG A 85 -14.29 17.68 -16.88
CA ARG A 85 -13.96 18.73 -15.92
C ARG A 85 -13.51 18.14 -14.57
N PHE A 86 -12.78 18.93 -13.79
CA PHE A 86 -12.48 18.58 -12.40
C PHE A 86 -13.77 18.51 -11.57
N VAL A 87 -13.88 17.45 -10.76
CA VAL A 87 -14.98 17.22 -9.81
C VAL A 87 -14.39 16.89 -8.44
N ALA A 88 -15.08 17.27 -7.37
CA ALA A 88 -14.67 16.92 -6.02
C ALA A 88 -14.85 15.41 -5.77
N LEU A 89 -13.90 14.79 -5.06
CA LEU A 89 -13.98 13.37 -4.67
C LEU A 89 -15.02 13.10 -3.58
N ASP A 90 -15.44 14.15 -2.89
CA ASP A 90 -16.34 14.08 -1.74
C ASP A 90 -17.80 14.40 -2.12
N ASN A 91 -18.06 14.60 -3.41
CA ASN A 91 -19.42 14.84 -3.89
C ASN A 91 -20.20 13.53 -3.79
N PRO A 92 -21.34 13.50 -3.06
CA PRO A 92 -22.10 12.26 -2.81
C PRO A 92 -22.57 11.57 -4.09
#